data_AF-A0A5Q6PCE0-F1
#
_entry.id   AF-A0A5Q6PCE0-F1
#
_cell.length_a   1.000
_cell.length_b   1.000
_cell.length_c   1.000
_cell.angle_alpha   90.00
_cell.angle_beta   90.00
_cell.angle_gamma   90.00
#
_symmetry.space_group_name_H-M   'P 1'
#
loop_
_entity.id
_entity.type
_entity.pdbx_description
1 polymer ?
#
loop_
_entity_poly.entity_id
_entity_poly.type
_entity_poly.pdbx_seq_one_letter_code
_entity_poly.pdbx_strand_id
1 'polypeptide(L)'
;MKWISLISNIVTIGASSIAIYLFITKKESFTAVFRMLVNYTYQLSLSEVKEKLEKLNEYNAKDEAENEKIVNILNEIVGQIKGNEKLKEHFSSTLSDIDMYALGKKQLSEPKKRALVSELRERLRHLNIKNIDHLVGDANE
;
A
#
# COMPACT_ATOMS: atom_id res chain seq x y z
N MET A 1 -1.48 -43.86 -39.36
CA MET A 1 -1.71 -43.49 -37.95
C MET A 1 -0.43 -43.19 -37.17
N LYS A 2 0.62 -44.04 -37.18
CA LYS A 2 1.86 -43.81 -36.40
C LYS A 2 2.63 -42.51 -36.73
N TRP A 3 2.62 -42.07 -37.99
CA TRP A 3 3.28 -40.84 -38.42
C TRP A 3 2.60 -39.56 -37.89
N ILE A 4 1.26 -39.58 -37.80
CA ILE A 4 0.47 -38.44 -37.30
C ILE A 4 0.73 -38.24 -35.80
N SER A 5 0.77 -39.34 -35.02
CA SER A 5 1.11 -39.27 -33.60
C SER A 5 2.56 -38.80 -33.35
N LEU A 6 3.50 -39.16 -34.23
CA LEU A 6 4.91 -38.77 -34.11
C LEU A 6 5.10 -37.27 -34.36
N ILE A 7 4.44 -36.73 -35.40
CA ILE A 7 4.43 -35.30 -35.70
C ILE A 7 3.71 -34.52 -34.60
N SER A 8 2.56 -35.02 -34.13
CA SER A 8 1.81 -34.42 -33.02
C SER A 8 2.69 -34.27 -31.77
N ASN A 9 3.43 -35.32 -31.40
CA ASN A 9 4.29 -35.29 -30.22
C ASN A 9 5.45 -34.30 -30.36
N ILE A 10 6.08 -34.21 -31.53
CA ILE A 10 7.16 -33.24 -31.79
C ILE A 10 6.64 -31.80 -31.70
N VAL A 11 5.46 -31.54 -32.26
CA VAL A 11 4.81 -30.22 -32.19
C VAL A 11 4.44 -29.86 -30.74
N THR A 12 3.93 -30.82 -29.95
CA THR A 12 3.65 -30.60 -28.52
C THR A 12 4.92 -30.29 -27.74
N ILE A 13 6.00 -31.05 -27.96
CA ILE A 13 7.31 -30.78 -27.32
C ILE A 13 7.84 -29.40 -27.73
N GLY A 14 7.72 -29.03 -29.01
CA GLY A 14 8.09 -27.71 -29.51
C GLY A 14 7.29 -26.58 -28.85
N ALA A 15 5.97 -26.72 -28.76
CA ALA A 15 5.10 -25.75 -28.11
C ALA A 15 5.42 -25.60 -26.60
N SER A 16 5.63 -26.71 -25.88
CA SER A 16 6.05 -26.69 -24.48
C SER A 16 7.43 -26.05 -24.32
N SER A 17 8.36 -26.29 -25.25
CA SER A 17 9.70 -25.71 -25.23
C SER A 17 9.67 -24.20 -25.49
N ILE A 18 8.79 -23.72 -26.38
CA ILE A 18 8.57 -22.28 -26.62
C ILE A 18 7.99 -21.61 -25.37
N ALA A 19 7.05 -22.24 -24.66
CA ALA A 19 6.51 -21.70 -23.42
C ALA A 19 7.57 -21.59 -22.32
N ILE A 20 8.40 -22.62 -22.15
CA ILE A 20 9.53 -22.61 -21.21
C ILE A 20 10.55 -21.53 -21.61
N TYR A 21 10.86 -21.41 -22.90
CA TYR A 21 11.77 -20.40 -23.42
C TYR A 21 11.26 -18.98 -23.18
N LEU A 22 9.98 -18.71 -23.46
CA LEU A 22 9.36 -17.41 -23.20
C LEU A 22 9.30 -17.12 -21.70
N PHE A 23 8.99 -18.10 -20.86
CA PHE A 23 9.00 -17.93 -19.42
C PHE A 23 10.40 -17.55 -18.93
N ILE A 24 11.46 -18.27 -19.32
CA ILE A 24 12.82 -17.97 -18.89
C ILE A 24 13.30 -16.61 -19.43
N THR A 25 12.96 -16.28 -20.68
CA THR A 25 13.43 -15.04 -21.35
C THR A 25 12.64 -13.80 -20.91
N LYS A 26 11.37 -13.94 -20.52
CA LYS A 26 10.49 -12.84 -20.16
C LYS A 26 10.12 -12.79 -18.66
N LYS A 27 10.58 -13.74 -17.84
CA LYS A 27 10.33 -13.77 -16.39
C LYS A 27 10.64 -12.43 -15.71
N GLU A 28 11.69 -11.74 -16.16
CA GLU A 28 12.12 -10.47 -15.59
C GLU A 28 11.10 -9.38 -15.89
N SER A 29 10.60 -9.32 -17.13
CA SER A 29 9.54 -8.38 -17.52
C SER A 29 8.24 -8.64 -16.74
N PHE A 30 7.82 -9.89 -16.58
CA PHE A 30 6.64 -10.22 -15.77
C PHE A 30 6.84 -9.82 -14.31
N THR A 31 7.99 -10.15 -13.73
CA THR A 31 8.33 -9.79 -12.34
C THR A 31 8.36 -8.27 -12.15
N ALA A 32 8.89 -7.53 -13.14
CA ALA A 32 8.91 -6.06 -13.12
C ALA A 32 7.49 -5.47 -13.12
N VAL A 33 6.59 -5.98 -13.97
CA VAL A 33 5.19 -5.53 -14.00
C VAL A 33 4.49 -5.84 -12.68
N PHE A 34 4.65 -7.05 -12.12
CA PHE A 34 4.08 -7.37 -10.81
C PHE A 34 4.63 -6.47 -9.70
N ARG A 35 5.94 -6.20 -9.69
CA ARG A 35 6.57 -5.27 -8.73
C ARG A 35 6.01 -3.86 -8.88
N MET A 36 5.84 -3.39 -10.11
CA MET A 36 5.23 -2.09 -10.42
C MET A 36 3.79 -2.02 -9.90
N LEU A 37 2.97 -3.04 -10.16
CA LEU A 37 1.58 -3.11 -9.68
C LEU A 37 1.52 -3.06 -8.15
N VAL A 38 2.33 -3.87 -7.46
CA VAL A 38 2.39 -3.88 -5.99
C VAL A 38 2.82 -2.51 -5.44
N ASN A 39 3.81 -1.88 -6.06
CA ASN A 39 4.27 -0.54 -5.66
C ASN A 39 3.21 0.52 -5.92
N TYR A 40 2.48 0.43 -7.04
CA TYR A 40 1.38 1.33 -7.35
C TYR A 40 0.23 1.19 -6.36
N THR A 41 -0.19 -0.03 -6.01
CA THR A 41 -1.20 -0.27 -4.97
C THR A 41 -0.77 0.33 -3.63
N TYR A 42 0.51 0.19 -3.26
CA TYR A 42 1.05 0.81 -2.06
C TYR A 42 1.00 2.34 -2.11
N GLN A 43 1.38 2.96 -3.24
CA GLN A 43 1.29 4.40 -3.44
C GLN A 43 -0.15 4.92 -3.37
N LEU A 44 -1.09 4.18 -3.96
CA LEU A 44 -2.51 4.52 -3.91
C LEU A 44 -3.00 4.55 -2.46
N SER A 45 -2.72 3.50 -1.67
CA SER A 45 -3.06 3.47 -0.24
C SER A 45 -2.43 4.63 0.52
N LEU A 46 -1.17 4.97 0.24
CA LEU A 46 -0.48 6.10 0.87
C LEU A 46 -1.18 7.43 0.55
N SER A 47 -1.58 7.64 -0.70
CA SER A 47 -2.28 8.84 -1.16
C SER A 47 -3.65 8.98 -0.50
N GLU A 48 -4.41 7.90 -0.42
CA GLU A 48 -5.72 7.89 0.24
C GLU A 48 -5.62 8.18 1.73
N VAL A 49 -4.65 7.58 2.43
CA VAL A 49 -4.40 7.87 3.86
C VAL A 49 -4.04 9.33 4.04
N LYS A 50 -3.22 9.91 3.15
CA LYS A 50 -2.88 11.33 3.17
C LYS A 50 -4.11 12.21 2.99
N GLU A 51 -4.98 11.92 2.03
CA GLU A 51 -6.21 12.69 1.81
C GLU A 51 -7.13 12.67 3.03
N LYS A 52 -7.37 11.49 3.62
CA LYS A 52 -8.18 11.34 4.84
C LYS A 52 -7.58 12.11 6.01
N LEU A 53 -6.25 12.14 6.10
CA LEU A 53 -5.55 12.88 7.12
C LEU A 53 -5.73 14.40 6.96
N GLU A 54 -5.74 14.92 5.74
CA GLU A 54 -6.04 16.34 5.50
C GLU A 54 -7.50 16.66 5.86
N LYS A 55 -8.45 15.76 5.59
CA LYS A 55 -9.85 15.92 6.03
C LYS A 55 -10.00 16.03 7.55
N LEU A 56 -9.13 15.40 8.35
CA LEU A 56 -9.15 15.56 9.81
C LEU A 56 -8.88 17.01 10.27
N ASN A 57 -8.22 17.83 9.45
CA ASN A 57 -8.00 19.23 9.77
C ASN A 57 -9.25 20.10 9.62
N GLU A 58 -10.23 19.65 8.82
CA GLU A 58 -11.47 20.36 8.56
C GLU A 58 -12.46 20.28 9.73
N TYR A 59 -12.31 19.28 10.60
CA TYR A 59 -13.19 19.03 11.75
C TYR A 59 -12.57 19.50 13.06
N ASN A 60 -13.40 19.95 14.01
CA ASN A 60 -12.99 20.38 15.34
C ASN A 60 -13.31 19.31 16.39
N ALA A 61 -12.29 18.84 17.11
CA ALA A 61 -12.47 17.81 18.12
C ALA A 61 -13.23 18.29 19.38
N LYS A 62 -13.56 19.59 19.48
CA LYS A 62 -14.40 20.14 20.54
C LYS A 62 -15.90 20.05 20.25
N ASP A 63 -16.28 19.92 18.97
CA ASP A 63 -17.68 19.74 18.59
C ASP A 63 -18.01 18.25 18.62
N GLU A 64 -19.02 17.87 19.41
CA GLU A 64 -19.43 16.47 19.59
C GLU A 64 -19.90 15.82 18.29
N ALA A 65 -20.58 16.57 17.41
CA ALA A 65 -21.05 16.07 16.11
C ALA A 65 -19.90 15.87 15.11
N GLU A 66 -18.85 16.68 15.22
CA GLU A 66 -17.66 16.54 14.38
C GLU A 66 -16.68 15.49 14.93
N ASN A 67 -16.71 15.25 16.25
CA ASN A 67 -15.91 14.21 16.89
C ASN A 67 -16.27 12.81 16.35
N GLU A 68 -17.54 12.52 16.13
CA GLU A 68 -17.95 11.26 15.49
C GLU A 68 -17.35 11.10 14.08
N LYS A 69 -17.32 12.17 13.28
CA LYS A 69 -16.69 12.18 11.95
C LYS A 69 -15.19 11.93 12.05
N ILE A 70 -14.53 12.57 13.01
CA ILE A 70 -13.10 12.35 13.29
C ILE A 70 -12.83 10.89 13.62
N VAL A 71 -13.62 10.29 14.51
CA VAL A 71 -13.49 8.88 14.90
C VAL A 71 -13.68 7.95 13.70
N ASN A 72 -14.66 8.20 12.84
CA ASN A 72 -14.89 7.42 11.62
C ASN A 72 -13.69 7.48 10.67
N ILE A 73 -13.15 8.68 10.43
CA ILE A 73 -11.97 8.86 9.58
C ILE A 73 -10.75 8.15 10.18
N LEU A 74 -10.56 8.21 11.51
CA LEU A 74 -9.48 7.49 12.19
C LEU A 74 -9.65 5.97 12.05
N ASN A 75 -10.87 5.43 12.14
CA ASN A 75 -11.13 4.01 11.91
C ASN A 75 -10.80 3.57 10.48
N GLU A 76 -11.14 4.37 9.48
CA GLU A 76 -10.77 4.10 8.09
C GLU A 76 -9.26 4.10 7.90
N ILE A 77 -8.57 5.11 8.43
CA ILE A 77 -7.09 5.20 8.39
C ILE A 77 -6.47 3.97 9.04
N VAL A 78 -6.96 3.57 10.23
CA VAL A 78 -6.49 2.37 10.93
C VAL A 78 -6.73 1.11 10.11
N GLY A 79 -7.91 0.96 9.51
CA GLY A 79 -8.24 -0.17 8.64
C GLY A 79 -7.32 -0.27 7.44
N GLN A 80 -7.04 0.86 6.77
CA GLN A 80 -6.13 0.91 5.62
C GLN A 80 -4.68 0.62 5.99
N ILE A 81 -4.20 1.13 7.13
CA ILE A 81 -2.86 0.83 7.63
C ILE A 81 -2.75 -0.66 8.01
N LYS A 82 -3.75 -1.23 8.71
CA LYS A 82 -3.75 -2.64 9.10
C LYS A 82 -3.85 -3.59 7.90
N GLY A 83 -4.60 -3.20 6.86
CA GLY A 83 -4.78 -3.99 5.63
C GLY A 83 -3.58 -3.97 4.67
N ASN A 84 -2.60 -3.09 4.89
CA ASN A 84 -1.40 -2.98 4.07
C ASN A 84 -0.16 -3.28 4.91
N GLU A 85 0.42 -4.47 4.75
CA GLU A 85 1.56 -4.91 5.58
C GLU A 85 2.77 -3.96 5.53
N LYS A 86 3.03 -3.31 4.38
CA LYS A 86 4.09 -2.28 4.27
C LYS A 86 3.78 -1.06 5.15
N LEU A 87 2.53 -0.56 5.12
CA LEU A 87 2.14 0.57 5.99
C LEU A 87 2.17 0.16 7.47
N LYS A 88 1.64 -1.01 7.80
CA LYS A 88 1.56 -1.53 9.16
C LYS A 88 2.93 -1.59 9.84
N GLU A 89 3.97 -2.05 9.13
CA GLU A 89 5.34 -2.08 9.65
C GLU A 89 5.82 -0.67 10.06
N HIS A 90 5.60 0.31 9.19
CA HIS A 90 6.02 1.70 9.38
C HIS A 90 5.23 2.48 10.44
N PHE A 91 3.96 2.11 10.65
CA PHE A 91 3.08 2.78 11.62
C PHE A 91 2.88 1.99 12.92
N SER A 92 3.49 0.81 13.07
CA SER A 92 3.32 -0.10 14.22
C SER A 92 3.36 0.60 15.59
N SER A 93 4.31 1.52 15.81
CA SER A 93 4.45 2.28 17.05
C SER A 93 3.31 3.27 17.33
N THR A 94 2.70 3.83 16.28
CA THR A 94 1.69 4.89 16.38
C THR A 94 0.28 4.33 16.22
N LEU A 95 0.16 3.16 15.60
CA LEU A 95 -1.10 2.50 15.31
C LEU A 95 -1.87 2.19 16.58
N SER A 96 -1.20 1.75 17.66
CA SER A 96 -1.86 1.48 18.95
C SER A 96 -2.48 2.72 19.55
N ASP A 97 -1.82 3.87 19.43
CA ASP A 97 -2.31 5.15 19.95
C ASP A 97 -3.49 5.66 19.13
N ILE A 98 -3.43 5.53 17.79
CA ILE A 98 -4.55 5.88 16.90
C ILE A 98 -5.75 4.96 17.17
N ASP A 99 -5.53 3.66 17.37
CA ASP A 99 -6.58 2.67 17.67
C ASP A 99 -7.34 3.05 18.95
N MET A 100 -6.68 3.63 19.96
CA MET A 100 -7.35 4.09 21.18
C MET A 100 -8.34 5.23 20.92
N TYR A 101 -8.02 6.16 20.02
CA TYR A 101 -8.93 7.25 19.64
C TYR A 101 -10.01 6.76 18.67
N ALA A 102 -9.66 5.89 17.73
CA ALA A 102 -10.58 5.31 16.74
C ALA A 102 -11.65 4.42 17.40
N LEU A 103 -11.30 3.69 18.46
CA LEU A 103 -12.25 2.89 19.23
C LEU A 103 -13.09 3.70 20.23
N GLY A 104 -12.93 5.04 20.27
CA GLY A 104 -13.61 5.91 21.24
C GLY A 104 -13.19 5.65 22.69
N LYS A 105 -12.14 4.86 22.93
CA LYS A 105 -11.64 4.53 24.28
C LYS A 105 -10.97 5.72 24.96
N LYS A 106 -10.61 6.75 24.19
CA LYS A 106 -9.95 7.95 24.66
C LYS A 106 -10.52 9.16 23.92
N GLN A 107 -10.89 10.21 24.65
CA GLN A 107 -11.29 11.47 24.02
C GLN A 107 -10.09 12.11 23.34
N LEU A 108 -10.28 12.49 22.08
CA LEU A 108 -9.29 13.23 21.32
C LEU A 108 -9.50 14.73 21.58
N SER A 109 -8.54 15.38 22.23
CA SER A 109 -8.56 16.84 22.35
C SER A 109 -8.02 17.49 21.08
N GLU A 110 -8.45 18.72 20.78
CA GLU A 110 -8.02 19.47 19.60
C GLU A 110 -6.49 19.64 19.50
N PRO A 111 -5.73 19.96 20.57
CA PRO A 111 -4.26 19.98 20.52
C PRO A 111 -3.68 18.61 20.16
N LYS A 112 -4.29 17.53 20.67
CA LYS A 112 -3.81 16.17 20.44
C LYS A 112 -4.12 15.67 19.04
N LYS A 113 -5.29 16.03 18.48
CA LYS A 113 -5.63 15.84 17.07
C LYS A 113 -4.55 16.47 16.18
N ARG A 114 -4.21 17.75 16.41
CA ARG A 114 -3.19 18.46 15.61
C ARG A 114 -1.81 17.83 15.70
N ALA A 115 -1.41 17.37 16.88
CA ALA A 115 -0.16 16.64 17.07
C ALA A 115 -0.16 15.32 16.29
N LEU A 116 -1.24 14.54 16.40
CA LEU A 116 -1.40 13.25 15.73
C LEU A 116 -1.40 13.38 14.21
N VAL A 117 -2.17 14.34 13.66
CA VAL A 117 -2.15 14.67 12.23
C VAL A 117 -0.73 15.05 11.79
N SER A 118 -0.03 15.90 12.55
CA SER A 118 1.32 16.34 12.18
C SER A 118 2.33 15.20 12.18
N GLU A 119 2.30 14.32 13.19
CA GLU A 119 3.16 13.15 13.26
C GLU A 119 2.89 12.19 12.10
N LEU A 120 1.63 11.84 11.87
CA LEU A 120 1.23 10.93 10.80
C LEU A 120 1.61 11.48 9.42
N ARG A 121 1.34 12.77 9.16
CA ARG A 121 1.74 13.46 7.92
C ARG A 121 3.24 13.39 7.69
N GLU A 122 4.03 13.60 8.73
CA GLU A 122 5.48 13.56 8.61
C GLU A 122 6.00 12.14 8.38
N ARG A 123 5.41 11.13 9.04
CA ARG A 123 5.70 9.72 8.74
C ARG A 123 5.35 9.36 7.30
N LEU A 124 4.18 9.77 6.80
CA LEU A 124 3.78 9.57 5.40
C LEU A 124 4.75 10.24 4.42
N ARG A 125 5.26 11.44 4.74
CA ARG A 125 6.26 12.14 3.93
C ARG A 125 7.56 11.35 3.84
N HIS A 126 8.07 10.81 4.95
CA HIS A 126 9.27 9.97 4.96
C HIS A 126 9.10 8.69 4.13
N LEU A 127 7.90 8.08 4.14
CA LEU A 127 7.60 6.92 3.30
C LEU A 127 7.58 7.24 1.82
N ASN A 128 7.03 8.40 1.47
CA ASN A 128 7.01 8.84 0.08
C ASN A 128 8.44 9.06 -0.46
N ILE A 129 9.34 9.65 0.34
CA ILE A 129 10.74 9.87 -0.04
C ILE A 129 11.48 8.54 -0.23
N LYS A 130 11.36 7.60 0.73
CA LYS A 130 11.98 6.27 0.60
C LYS A 130 11.50 5.48 -0.63
N ASN A 131 10.22 5.62 -0.97
CA ASN A 131 9.67 5.01 -2.19
C ASN A 131 10.21 5.64 -3.46
N ILE A 132 10.36 6.97 -3.50
CA ILE A 132 10.92 7.68 -4.65
C ILE A 132 12.37 7.23 -4.86
N ASP A 133 13.17 7.11 -3.80
CA ASP A 133 14.54 6.59 -3.90
C ASP A 133 14.58 5.16 -4.46
N HIS A 134 13.66 4.29 -4.02
CA HIS A 134 13.58 2.92 -4.55
C HIS A 134 13.05 2.84 -6.00
N LEU A 135 12.37 3.88 -6.48
CA LEU A 135 11.90 4.00 -7.87
C LEU A 135 12.95 4.63 -8.80
N VAL A 136 13.83 5.47 -8.26
CA VAL A 136 14.85 6.20 -9.02
C VAL A 136 16.24 5.51 -8.93
N GLY A 137 16.47 4.67 -7.92
CA GLY A 137 17.78 4.14 -7.54
C GLY A 137 18.31 2.89 -8.26
N ASP A 138 17.62 2.33 -9.25
CA ASP A 138 18.11 1.16 -10.02
C ASP A 138 18.71 1.56 -11.40
N ALA A 139 18.95 2.85 -11.63
CA ALA A 139 19.46 3.35 -12.92
C ALA A 139 21.00 3.41 -13.02
N ASN A 140 21.75 3.12 -11.96
CA ASN A 140 23.22 3.17 -11.97
C ASN A 140 23.82 2.10 -11.04
N GLU A 141 23.97 0.87 -11.54
CA GLU A 141 25.15 0.01 -11.33
C GLU A 141 25.17 -1.11 -12.39
#